data_AF-A0A941VNW3-F1
#
_entry.id   AF-A0A941VNW3-F1
#
_cell.length_a   1.000
_cell.length_b   1.000
_cell.length_c   1.000
_cell.angle_alpha   90.00
_cell.angle_beta   90.00
_cell.angle_gamma   90.00
#
_symmetry.space_group_name_H-M   'P 1'
#
loop_
_entity.id
_entity.type
_entity.pdbx_description
1 polymer ?
#
loop_
_entity_poly.entity_id
_entity_poly.type
_entity_poly.pdbx_seq_one_letter_code
_entity_poly.pdbx_strand_id
1 'polypeptide(L)'
;MSKPDIQIRVDGRVLSMKHGISLMEALVAAGFLLRSDCGGRGRCGKCMVRATAIAPEALSAAGEAELKTLGEERIGRGYRLACCTCVTGDAAVEIPEESLLAPEVVQKGLPMLLSRLETLPPAPSRQGLPRFGLAVDLGTTTVAVYLCDLHERTIIGSTSARNPQAIFGDDVISRP
;
A
#
# COMPACT_ATOMS: atom_id res chain seq x y z
N MET A 1 34.03 1.23 -3.16
CA MET A 1 33.67 1.12 -1.73
C MET A 1 32.18 1.43 -1.63
N SER A 2 31.35 0.52 -1.11
CA SER A 2 29.92 0.79 -0.94
C SER A 2 29.77 1.94 0.04
N LYS A 3 29.01 2.97 -0.32
CA LYS A 3 28.62 4.03 0.62
C LYS A 3 27.83 3.38 1.76
N PRO A 4 28.01 3.80 3.03
CA PRO A 4 27.27 3.23 4.15
C PRO A 4 25.74 3.35 3.94
N ASP A 5 24.98 2.48 4.59
CA ASP A 5 23.52 2.56 4.58
C ASP A 5 23.06 3.85 5.28
N ILE A 6 21.96 4.42 4.78
CA ILE A 6 21.28 5.59 5.35
C ILE A 6 20.29 5.13 6.40
N GLN A 7 20.20 5.88 7.50
CA GLN A 7 19.18 5.70 8.52
C GLN A 7 18.08 6.76 8.40
N ILE A 8 16.83 6.31 8.20
CA ILE A 8 15.66 7.17 8.34
C ILE A 8 14.87 6.80 9.58
N ARG A 9 14.53 7.79 10.40
CA ARG A 9 13.57 7.64 11.49
C ARG A 9 12.16 7.97 11.01
N VAL A 10 11.25 7.00 11.08
CA VAL A 10 9.84 7.12 10.68
C VAL A 10 8.98 6.76 11.88
N ASP A 11 8.23 7.72 12.44
CA ASP A 11 7.33 7.52 13.59
C ASP A 11 7.98 6.71 14.73
N GLY A 12 9.25 6.99 15.02
CA GLY A 12 10.05 6.32 16.05
C GLY A 12 10.76 5.02 15.63
N ARG A 13 10.48 4.46 14.45
CA ARG A 13 11.17 3.29 13.88
C ARG A 13 12.37 3.73 13.05
N VAL A 14 13.50 3.05 13.16
CA VAL A 14 14.71 3.32 12.34
C VAL A 14 14.76 2.34 11.18
N LEU A 15 14.87 2.87 9.96
CA LEU A 15 14.95 2.15 8.71
C LEU A 15 16.36 2.27 8.13
N SER A 16 16.95 1.14 7.70
CA SER A 16 18.24 1.11 7.00
C SER A 16 17.99 0.95 5.50
N MET A 17 18.62 1.79 4.67
CA MET A 17 18.40 1.75 3.23
C MET A 17 19.60 2.24 2.41
N LYS A 18 19.59 1.93 1.11
CA LYS A 18 20.61 2.39 0.17
C LYS A 18 20.44 3.87 -0.15
N HIS A 19 21.56 4.50 -0.49
CA HIS A 19 21.55 5.85 -1.04
C HIS A 19 20.81 5.93 -2.38
N GLY A 20 20.06 7.00 -2.57
CA GLY A 20 19.45 7.39 -3.84
C GLY A 20 18.13 6.69 -4.18
N ILE A 21 17.59 5.86 -3.28
CA ILE A 21 16.25 5.28 -3.49
C ILE A 21 15.15 6.31 -3.22
N SER A 22 13.97 6.09 -3.80
CA SER A 22 12.81 6.91 -3.47
C SER A 22 12.37 6.68 -2.03
N LEU A 23 11.91 7.74 -1.38
CA LEU A 23 11.36 7.64 -0.03
C LEU A 23 10.13 6.72 0.00
N MET A 24 9.33 6.70 -1.07
CA MET A 24 8.22 5.75 -1.23
C MET A 24 8.69 4.30 -1.17
N GLU A 25 9.73 3.93 -1.92
CA GLU A 25 10.27 2.56 -1.89
C GLU A 25 10.77 2.17 -0.50
N ALA A 26 11.48 3.08 0.17
CA ALA A 26 11.95 2.87 1.53
C ALA A 26 10.81 2.59 2.52
N LEU A 27 9.75 3.40 2.44
CA LEU A 27 8.58 3.29 3.31
C LEU A 27 7.80 2.00 3.03
N VAL A 28 7.57 1.66 1.77
CA VAL A 28 6.89 0.42 1.37
C VAL A 28 7.67 -0.81 1.82
N ALA A 29 9.00 -0.83 1.66
CA ALA A 29 9.86 -1.93 2.11
C ALA A 29 9.79 -2.13 3.64
N ALA A 30 9.53 -1.07 4.39
CA ALA A 30 9.35 -1.09 5.84
C ALA A 30 7.90 -1.37 6.30
N GLY A 31 6.98 -1.59 5.36
CA GLY A 31 5.57 -1.89 5.64
C GLY A 31 4.68 -0.66 5.83
N PHE A 32 5.20 0.55 5.60
CA PHE A 32 4.38 1.76 5.53
C PHE A 32 3.80 1.88 4.12
N LEU A 33 2.51 1.56 4.00
CA LEU A 33 1.80 1.66 2.74
C LEU A 33 1.21 3.06 2.61
N LEU A 34 1.74 3.87 1.70
CA LEU A 34 1.19 5.19 1.40
C LEU A 34 0.24 5.12 0.21
N ARG A 35 -0.71 6.04 0.19
CA ARG A 35 -1.56 6.27 -0.98
C ARG A 35 -0.74 6.79 -2.15
N SER A 36 -0.98 6.24 -3.33
CA SER A 36 -0.29 6.62 -4.57
C SER A 36 -1.23 6.50 -5.76
N ASP A 37 -2.37 7.15 -5.65
CA ASP A 37 -3.46 7.14 -6.63
C ASP A 37 -2.98 7.50 -8.06
N CYS A 38 -1.91 8.30 -8.18
CA CYS A 38 -1.30 8.66 -9.46
C CYS A 38 -0.19 7.73 -9.96
N GLY A 39 0.09 6.63 -9.27
CA GLY A 39 1.19 5.69 -9.58
C GLY A 39 2.58 6.31 -9.44
N GLY A 40 2.80 7.11 -8.39
CA GLY A 40 4.11 7.71 -8.10
C GLY A 40 4.52 8.90 -8.98
N ARG A 41 3.61 9.44 -9.79
CA ARG A 41 3.90 10.52 -10.75
C ARG A 41 3.90 11.94 -10.16
N GLY A 42 3.76 12.09 -8.85
CA GLY A 42 3.79 13.40 -8.18
C GLY A 42 2.62 14.33 -8.50
N ARG A 43 1.44 13.78 -8.84
CA ARG A 43 0.27 14.60 -9.24
C ARG A 43 -0.93 14.59 -8.28
N CYS A 44 -1.01 13.58 -7.40
CA CYS A 44 -2.18 13.44 -6.51
C CYS A 44 -1.99 14.03 -5.10
N GLY A 45 -0.74 14.20 -4.65
CA GLY A 45 -0.42 14.75 -3.32
C GLY A 45 -0.69 13.82 -2.13
N LYS A 46 -1.08 12.56 -2.37
CA LYS A 46 -1.55 11.64 -1.32
C LYS A 46 -0.44 10.82 -0.66
N CYS A 47 0.76 10.78 -1.24
CA CYS A 47 1.95 10.16 -0.65
C CYS A 47 2.75 11.17 0.19
N MET A 48 2.05 12.08 0.87
CA MET A 48 2.67 13.20 1.57
C MET A 48 3.37 12.70 2.84
N VAL A 49 4.52 13.28 3.13
CA VAL A 49 5.29 13.07 4.36
C VAL A 49 5.77 14.42 4.87
N ARG A 50 6.11 14.52 6.15
CA ARG A 50 6.73 15.71 6.73
C ARG A 50 8.11 15.38 7.26
N ALA A 51 9.13 16.04 6.73
CA ALA A 51 10.49 15.92 7.24
C ALA A 51 10.66 16.82 8.47
N THR A 52 10.96 16.22 9.63
CA THR A 52 11.00 16.91 10.94
C THR A 52 12.41 17.23 11.40
N ALA A 53 13.39 16.44 10.97
CA ALA A 53 14.80 16.74 11.12
C ALA A 53 15.53 16.24 9.88
N ILE A 54 16.15 17.16 9.15
CA ILE A 54 16.82 16.87 7.87
C ILE A 54 18.18 17.54 7.94
N ALA A 55 19.25 16.78 7.72
CA ALA A 55 20.48 17.41 7.25
C ALA A 55 20.17 18.08 5.88
N PRO A 56 20.81 19.22 5.53
CA PRO A 56 20.54 19.96 4.28
C PRO A 56 20.65 19.13 2.99
N GLU A 57 21.24 17.94 3.06
CA GLU A 57 21.53 17.03 1.94
C GLU A 57 20.90 15.64 2.14
N ALA A 58 20.04 15.45 3.14
CA ALA A 58 19.51 14.13 3.44
C ALA A 58 18.34 13.71 2.53
N LEU A 59 17.65 14.69 1.93
CA LEU A 59 16.62 14.48 0.91
C LEU A 59 16.95 15.28 -0.34
N SER A 60 16.53 14.81 -1.51
CA SER A 60 16.65 15.56 -2.77
C SER A 60 15.98 16.93 -2.68
N ALA A 61 16.42 17.90 -3.47
CA ALA A 61 15.74 19.19 -3.59
C ALA A 61 14.26 19.01 -4.00
N ALA A 62 13.40 19.94 -3.60
CA ALA A 62 11.99 19.93 -3.98
C ALA A 62 11.87 20.13 -5.50
N GLY A 63 11.26 19.16 -6.19
CA GLY A 63 11.05 19.21 -7.64
C GLY A 63 9.81 20.03 -8.04
N GLU A 64 9.67 20.33 -9.33
CA GLU A 64 8.51 21.06 -9.88
C GLU A 64 7.17 20.38 -9.55
N ALA A 65 7.12 19.04 -9.61
CA ALA A 65 5.91 18.28 -9.30
C ALA A 65 5.45 18.47 -7.83
N GLU A 66 6.42 18.58 -6.92
CA GLU A 66 6.14 18.80 -5.49
C GLU A 66 5.67 20.23 -5.26
N LEU A 67 6.34 21.22 -5.86
CA LEU A 67 5.94 22.63 -5.77
C LEU A 67 4.53 22.84 -6.33
N LYS A 68 4.21 22.23 -7.47
CA LYS A 68 2.89 22.33 -8.11
C LYS A 68 1.78 21.68 -7.27
N THR A 69 2.08 20.59 -6.57
CA THR A 69 1.08 19.79 -5.84
C THR A 69 0.92 20.23 -4.39
N LEU A 70 2.01 20.54 -3.70
CA LEU A 70 2.02 20.92 -2.28
C LEU A 70 2.03 22.43 -2.07
N GLY A 71 2.53 23.21 -3.03
CA GLY A 71 2.75 24.64 -2.88
C GLY A 71 3.96 24.97 -2.02
N GLU A 72 4.43 26.22 -2.12
CA GLU A 72 5.63 26.70 -1.41
C GLU A 72 5.47 26.69 0.11
N GLU A 73 4.27 27.00 0.63
CA GLU A 73 4.00 27.04 2.07
C GLU A 73 4.23 25.67 2.72
N ARG A 74 3.71 24.60 2.12
CA ARG A 74 3.89 23.24 2.66
C ARG A 74 5.33 22.77 2.50
N ILE A 75 5.96 23.05 1.36
CA ILE A 75 7.37 22.72 1.13
C ILE A 75 8.26 23.42 2.17
N GLY A 76 8.01 24.70 2.46
CA GLY A 76 8.72 25.46 3.49
C GLY A 76 8.51 24.92 4.90
N ARG A 77 7.41 24.20 5.15
CA ARG A 77 7.13 23.49 6.41
C ARG A 77 7.70 22.06 6.46
N GLY A 78 8.47 21.66 5.44
CA GLY A 78 9.12 20.35 5.36
C GLY A 78 8.23 19.25 4.77
N TYR A 79 7.07 19.57 4.21
CA TYR A 79 6.24 18.55 3.54
C TYR A 79 6.84 18.18 2.19
N ARG A 80 6.86 16.87 1.90
CA ARG A 80 7.42 16.30 0.67
C ARG A 80 6.51 15.22 0.11
N LEU A 81 6.65 14.91 -1.18
CA LEU A 81 5.99 13.75 -1.79
C LEU A 81 6.94 12.56 -1.77
N ALA A 82 6.57 11.49 -1.05
CA ALA A 82 7.43 10.31 -0.92
C ALA A 82 7.79 9.70 -2.29
N CYS A 83 6.90 9.78 -3.28
CA CYS A 83 7.15 9.25 -4.62
C CYS A 83 8.12 10.09 -5.47
N CYS A 84 8.37 11.36 -5.10
CA CYS A 84 9.24 12.26 -5.84
C CYS A 84 10.52 12.62 -5.08
N THR A 85 10.61 12.22 -3.81
CA THR A 85 11.75 12.52 -2.95
C THR A 85 12.71 11.36 -2.93
N CYS A 86 13.98 11.61 -3.21
CA CYS A 86 15.05 10.63 -3.04
C CYS A 86 15.79 10.85 -1.73
N VAL A 87 16.23 9.76 -1.10
CA VAL A 87 16.95 9.78 0.17
C VAL A 87 18.44 9.73 -0.10
N THR A 88 19.17 10.73 0.36
CA THR A 88 20.62 10.91 0.12
C THR A 88 21.45 10.97 1.40
N GLY A 89 20.81 11.08 2.56
CA GLY A 89 21.43 11.01 3.88
C GLY A 89 20.39 10.84 4.99
N ASP A 90 20.84 10.86 6.25
CA ASP A 90 19.99 10.54 7.40
C ASP A 90 18.90 11.60 7.63
N ALA A 91 17.66 11.13 7.80
CA ALA A 91 16.49 11.99 7.96
C ALA A 91 15.51 11.46 9.01
N ALA A 92 14.71 12.35 9.59
CA ALA A 92 13.52 12.00 10.34
C ALA A 92 12.29 12.50 9.59
N VAL A 93 11.33 11.60 9.39
CA VAL A 93 10.06 11.91 8.73
C VAL A 93 8.88 11.42 9.56
N GLU A 94 7.79 12.17 9.50
CA GLU A 94 6.48 11.82 10.04
C GLU A 94 5.54 11.56 8.86
N ILE A 95 4.68 10.54 8.98
CA ILE A 95 3.68 10.22 7.96
C ILE A 95 2.30 10.69 8.46
N PRO A 96 1.67 11.69 7.80
CA PRO A 96 0.29 12.06 8.09
C PRO A 96 -0.66 10.88 7.89
N GLU A 97 -1.62 10.66 8.80
CA GLU A 97 -2.54 9.53 8.76
C GLU A 97 -3.32 9.46 7.44
N GLU A 98 -3.66 10.60 6.85
CA GLU A 98 -4.42 10.68 5.60
C GLU A 98 -3.62 10.18 4.38
N SER A 99 -2.30 10.09 4.53
CA SER A 99 -1.38 9.59 3.52
C SER A 99 -1.21 8.06 3.61
N LEU A 100 -1.57 7.45 4.74
CA LEU A 100 -1.53 6.00 4.90
C LEU A 100 -2.68 5.34 4.13
N LEU A 101 -2.34 4.25 3.43
CA LEU A 101 -3.31 3.35 2.86
C LEU A 101 -3.86 2.47 3.98
N ALA A 102 -4.91 2.95 4.65
CA ALA A 102 -5.60 2.15 5.66
C ALA A 102 -6.07 0.81 5.04
N PRO A 103 -5.79 -0.33 5.68
CA PRO A 103 -6.40 -1.61 5.32
C PRO A 103 -7.84 -1.61 5.82
N GLU A 104 -8.69 -0.79 5.22
CA GLU A 104 -10.09 -0.81 5.55
C GLU A 104 -10.64 -2.18 5.15
N VAL A 105 -11.11 -2.95 6.13
CA VAL A 105 -11.77 -4.23 5.89
C VAL A 105 -13.13 -3.91 5.30
N VAL A 106 -13.25 -4.00 3.99
CA VAL A 106 -14.51 -3.69 3.29
C VAL A 106 -15.45 -4.88 3.48
N GLN A 107 -16.24 -4.91 4.56
CA GLN A 107 -17.33 -5.89 4.65
C GLN A 107 -18.48 -5.48 3.71
N LYS A 108 -18.31 -5.67 2.40
CA LYS A 108 -19.41 -5.59 1.44
C LYS A 108 -20.20 -6.87 1.52
N GLY A 109 -21.50 -6.75 1.83
CA GLY A 109 -22.41 -7.85 2.18
C GLY A 109 -22.66 -8.89 1.09
N LEU A 110 -21.65 -9.72 0.80
CA LEU A 110 -21.78 -10.91 -0.03
C LEU A 110 -22.57 -12.09 0.58
N PRO A 111 -22.82 -12.22 1.90
CA PRO A 111 -23.57 -13.37 2.43
C PRO A 111 -24.97 -13.53 1.80
N MET A 112 -25.59 -12.44 1.32
CA MET A 112 -26.93 -12.50 0.73
C MET A 112 -26.99 -12.98 -0.73
N LEU A 113 -25.91 -12.85 -1.51
CA LEU A 113 -25.93 -13.17 -2.95
C LEU A 113 -25.50 -14.61 -3.25
N LEU A 114 -24.59 -15.18 -2.44
CA LEU A 114 -24.02 -16.52 -2.67
C LEU A 114 -24.95 -17.68 -2.26
N SER A 115 -25.98 -17.42 -1.44
CA SER A 115 -27.00 -18.42 -1.11
C SER A 115 -27.87 -18.86 -2.31
N ARG A 116 -27.72 -18.21 -3.48
CA ARG A 116 -28.44 -18.52 -4.72
C ARG A 116 -27.61 -19.19 -5.81
N LEU A 117 -26.32 -19.46 -5.58
CA LEU A 117 -25.50 -20.21 -6.54
C LEU A 117 -25.81 -21.70 -6.37
N GLU A 118 -26.51 -22.28 -7.35
CA GLU A 118 -26.78 -23.71 -7.41
C GLU A 118 -25.46 -24.49 -7.39
N THR A 119 -25.28 -25.33 -6.37
CA THR A 119 -23.96 -25.81 -5.98
C THR A 119 -23.35 -26.90 -6.85
N LEU A 120 -23.75 -27.20 -8.09
CA LEU A 120 -23.37 -28.46 -8.79
C LEU A 120 -23.65 -29.73 -7.90
N PRO A 121 -23.68 -30.95 -8.46
CA PRO A 121 -23.74 -32.16 -7.65
C PRO A 121 -22.36 -32.50 -7.03
N PRO A 122 -22.31 -33.10 -5.81
CA PRO A 122 -21.08 -33.55 -5.15
C PRO A 122 -20.23 -34.37 -6.14
N ALA A 123 -19.00 -33.92 -6.41
CA ALA A 123 -18.01 -34.77 -7.02
C ALA A 123 -17.76 -35.92 -6.02
N PRO A 124 -17.65 -37.18 -6.47
CA PRO A 124 -17.41 -38.30 -5.57
C PRO A 124 -16.21 -37.99 -4.69
N SER A 125 -16.36 -38.21 -3.37
CA SER A 125 -15.33 -37.97 -2.37
C SER A 125 -14.05 -38.72 -2.75
N ARG A 126 -13.08 -38.02 -3.33
CA ARG A 126 -11.74 -38.57 -3.53
C ARG A 126 -11.03 -38.51 -2.18
N GLN A 127 -10.71 -39.68 -1.62
CA GLN A 127 -9.89 -39.77 -0.41
C GLN A 127 -8.58 -38.99 -0.64
N GLY A 128 -8.23 -38.11 0.31
CA GLY A 128 -7.01 -37.30 0.25
C GLY A 128 -7.16 -35.85 -0.22
N LEU A 129 -8.37 -35.37 -0.54
CA LEU A 129 -8.58 -33.94 -0.82
C LEU A 129 -8.71 -33.08 0.47
N PRO A 130 -8.28 -31.81 0.43
CA PRO A 130 -8.43 -30.90 1.55
C PRO A 130 -9.91 -30.59 1.84
N ARG A 131 -10.27 -30.52 3.13
CA ARG A 131 -11.65 -30.24 3.60
C ARG A 131 -12.11 -28.82 3.27
N PHE A 132 -11.18 -27.86 3.24
CA PHE A 132 -11.48 -26.45 3.06
C PHE A 132 -10.80 -25.91 1.79
N GLY A 133 -11.43 -24.92 1.17
CA GLY A 133 -10.89 -24.17 0.04
C GLY A 133 -11.09 -22.67 0.23
N LEU A 134 -10.35 -21.87 -0.56
CA LEU A 134 -10.54 -20.43 -0.63
C LEU A 134 -11.08 -20.06 -2.02
N ALA A 135 -12.16 -19.29 -2.06
CA ALA A 135 -12.50 -18.51 -3.24
C ALA A 135 -11.95 -17.09 -3.05
N VAL A 136 -11.23 -16.57 -4.04
CA VAL A 136 -10.59 -15.26 -3.97
C VAL A 136 -11.04 -14.42 -5.16
N ASP A 137 -11.67 -13.27 -4.86
CA ASP A 137 -12.04 -12.25 -5.85
C ASP A 137 -11.01 -11.11 -5.78
N LEU A 138 -10.27 -10.94 -6.88
CA LEU A 138 -9.20 -9.95 -7.02
C LEU A 138 -9.69 -8.76 -7.86
N GLY A 139 -10.36 -7.83 -7.22
CA GLY A 139 -10.72 -6.54 -7.83
C GLY A 139 -9.56 -5.55 -7.80
N THR A 140 -9.66 -4.49 -8.61
CA THR A 140 -8.69 -3.37 -8.59
C THR A 140 -8.67 -2.69 -7.23
N THR A 141 -9.83 -2.50 -6.61
CA THR A 141 -9.96 -1.80 -5.32
C THR A 141 -10.02 -2.75 -4.13
N THR A 142 -10.59 -3.94 -4.29
CA THR A 142 -10.89 -4.86 -3.18
C THR A 142 -10.43 -6.26 -3.51
N VAL A 143 -9.75 -6.91 -2.57
CA VAL A 143 -9.50 -8.34 -2.55
C VAL A 143 -10.46 -8.96 -1.54
N ALA A 144 -11.34 -9.84 -1.99
CA ALA A 144 -12.25 -10.59 -1.12
C ALA A 144 -11.86 -12.06 -1.07
N VAL A 145 -11.94 -12.65 0.12
CA VAL A 145 -11.59 -14.04 0.40
C VAL A 145 -12.77 -14.71 1.09
N TYR A 146 -13.16 -15.87 0.58
CA TYR A 146 -14.22 -16.71 1.13
C TYR A 146 -13.62 -18.05 1.55
N LEU A 147 -13.83 -18.45 2.80
CA LEU A 147 -13.49 -19.78 3.28
C LEU A 147 -14.66 -20.72 3.00
N CYS A 148 -14.41 -21.76 2.23
CA CYS A 148 -15.42 -22.71 1.79
C CYS A 148 -15.18 -24.09 2.43
N ASP A 149 -16.24 -24.72 2.96
CA ASP A 149 -16.25 -26.16 3.22
C ASP A 149 -16.52 -26.89 1.89
N LEU A 150 -15.56 -27.70 1.45
CA LEU A 150 -15.67 -28.40 0.16
C LEU A 150 -16.52 -29.68 0.25
N HIS A 151 -16.76 -30.20 1.46
CA HIS A 151 -17.63 -31.34 1.70
C HIS A 151 -19.09 -30.88 1.76
N GLU A 152 -19.39 -29.89 2.60
CA GLU A 152 -20.75 -29.34 2.76
C GLU A 152 -21.13 -28.36 1.64
N ARG A 153 -20.16 -27.93 0.82
CA ARG A 153 -20.32 -26.91 -0.24
C ARG A 153 -20.90 -25.59 0.27
N THR A 154 -20.48 -25.19 1.47
CA THR A 154 -20.93 -23.96 2.13
C THR A 154 -19.78 -22.98 2.29
N ILE A 155 -20.11 -21.70 2.47
CA ILE A 155 -19.15 -20.67 2.85
C ILE A 155 -19.21 -20.53 4.37
N ILE A 156 -18.07 -20.77 5.02
CA ILE A 156 -17.90 -20.73 6.48
C ILE A 156 -17.65 -19.31 6.96
N GLY A 157 -17.01 -18.49 6.13
CA GLY A 157 -16.71 -17.11 6.47
C GLY A 157 -16.16 -16.35 5.27
N SER A 158 -16.16 -15.03 5.38
CA SER A 158 -15.57 -14.15 4.38
C SER A 158 -14.89 -12.96 5.03
N THR A 159 -13.90 -12.44 4.34
CA THR A 159 -13.25 -11.17 4.66
C THR A 159 -12.88 -10.47 3.37
N SER A 160 -12.68 -9.16 3.42
CA SER A 160 -12.09 -8.45 2.30
C SER A 160 -11.22 -7.31 2.79
N ALA A 161 -10.27 -6.91 1.97
CA ALA A 161 -9.39 -5.78 2.23
C ALA A 161 -9.22 -4.95 0.97
N ARG A 162 -8.79 -3.70 1.14
CA ARG A 162 -8.34 -2.90 0.00
C ARG A 162 -7.17 -3.60 -0.70
N ASN A 163 -7.20 -3.66 -2.02
CA ASN A 163 -6.14 -4.28 -2.81
C ASN A 163 -4.81 -3.52 -2.57
N PRO A 164 -3.77 -4.17 -2.04
CA PRO A 164 -2.48 -3.52 -1.76
C PRO A 164 -1.82 -2.94 -3.02
N GLN A 165 -2.17 -3.43 -4.22
CA GLN A 165 -1.69 -2.85 -5.48
C GLN A 165 -2.17 -1.41 -5.72
N ALA A 166 -3.10 -0.88 -4.92
CA ALA A 166 -3.48 0.53 -4.93
C ALA A 166 -2.30 1.48 -4.63
N ILE A 167 -1.23 1.00 -3.97
CA ILE A 167 0.01 1.78 -3.76
C ILE A 167 0.79 2.05 -5.06
N PHE A 168 0.42 1.38 -6.16
CA PHE A 168 1.05 1.56 -7.47
C PHE A 168 0.11 2.24 -8.48
N GLY A 169 -1.14 2.53 -8.10
CA GLY A 169 -2.16 3.14 -8.95
C GLY A 169 -3.56 2.68 -8.58
N ASP A 170 -4.54 3.59 -8.68
CA ASP A 170 -5.93 3.31 -8.30
C ASP A 170 -6.66 2.40 -9.32
N ASP A 171 -6.19 2.33 -10.56
CA ASP A 171 -6.76 1.51 -11.63
C ASP A 171 -5.69 0.70 -12.36
N VAL A 172 -6.11 -0.16 -13.30
CA VAL A 172 -5.21 -1.01 -14.08
C VAL A 172 -4.27 -0.20 -14.97
N ILE A 173 -4.70 0.96 -15.47
CA ILE A 173 -3.95 1.79 -16.45
C ILE A 173 -2.83 2.58 -15.75
N SER A 174 -3.06 2.99 -14.51
CA SER A 174 -2.13 3.78 -13.71
C SER A 174 -1.05 2.94 -13.05
N ARG A 175 -1.27 1.62 -12.93
CA ARG A 175 -0.29 0.66 -12.42
C ARG A 175 0.81 0.39 -13.47
N PRO A 176 2.10 0.50 -13.09
CA PRO A 176 3.22 0.21 -13.97
C PRO A 176 3.41 -1.28 -14.24
#